data_AF-A0AA91Z5G5-F1
#
_entry.id   AF-A0AA91Z5G5-F1
#
_cell.length_a   1.000
_cell.length_b   1.000
_cell.length_c   1.000
_cell.angle_alpha   90.00
_cell.angle_beta   90.00
_cell.angle_gamma   90.00
#
_symmetry.space_group_name_H-M   'P 1'
#
loop_
_entity.id
_entity.type
_entity.pdbx_description
1 polymer ?
#
loop_
_entity_poly.entity_id
_entity_poly.type
_entity_poly.pdbx_seq_one_letter_code
_entity_poly.pdbx_strand_id
1 'polypeptide(L)' 'MDVVSIEKTNELFRLIYDVKGRFTIHRITPEEAKYKLCKVRAVGTGPKSVPYL' A
#
# COMPACT_ATOMS: atom_id res chain seq x y z
N MET A 1 -0.91 2.19 2.54
CA MET A 1 -0.39 0.91 3.10
C MET A 1 0.69 0.43 2.17
N ASP A 2 1.95 0.52 2.61
CA ASP A 2 3.07 0.16 1.74
C ASP A 2 3.48 -1.30 1.90
N VAL A 3 3.90 -1.88 0.77
CA VAL A 3 4.44 -3.22 0.67
C VAL A 3 5.93 -3.08 0.43
N VAL A 4 6.74 -3.73 1.25
CA VAL A 4 8.21 -3.77 1.17
C VAL A 4 8.62 -5.20 0.88
N SER A 5 9.39 -5.41 -0.18
CA SER A 5 9.89 -6.72 -0.61
C SER A 5 11.40 -6.81 -0.46
N ILE A 6 11.88 -7.91 0.13
CA ILE A 6 13.32 -8.21 0.20
C ILE A 6 13.57 -9.48 -0.60
N GLU A 7 14.02 -9.31 -1.84
CA GLU A 7 14.22 -10.42 -2.79
C GLU A 7 15.24 -11.46 -2.30
N LYS A 8 16.31 -11.01 -1.64
CA LYS A 8 17.35 -11.91 -1.10
C LYS A 8 16.83 -12.91 -0.07
N THR A 9 15.76 -12.57 0.64
CA THR A 9 15.17 -13.40 1.70
C THR A 9 13.79 -13.93 1.32
N ASN A 10 13.27 -13.57 0.14
CA ASN A 10 11.89 -13.82 -0.28
C ASN A 10 10.83 -13.38 0.76
N GLU A 11 11.14 -12.35 1.54
CA GLU A 11 10.23 -11.82 2.56
C GLU A 11 9.46 -10.61 2.02
N LEU A 12 8.16 -10.60 2.32
CA LEU A 12 7.22 -9.56 1.94
C LEU A 12 6.59 -8.99 3.20
N PHE A 13 6.54 -7.66 3.27
CA PHE A 13 6.10 -6.94 4.44
C PHE A 13 5.09 -5.87 4.10
N ARG A 14 4.19 -5.58 5.04
CA ARG A 14 3.28 -4.44 4.98
C ARG A 14 3.53 -3.53 6.17
N LEU A 15 3.65 -2.23 5.90
CA LEU A 15 3.75 -1.19 6.91
C LEU A 15 2.36 -0.87 7.44
N ILE A 16 2.13 -1.16 8.73
CA ILE A 16 0.85 -0.97 9.44
C ILE A 16 1.12 -0.21 10.74
N TYR A 17 0.10 0.47 11.26
CA TYR A 17 0.16 1.06 12.60
C TYR A 17 -0.22 0.04 13.67
N ASP A 18 0.60 -0.06 14.71
CA ASP A 18 0.28 -0.74 15.96
C ASP A 18 -0.72 0.08 16.79
N VAL A 19 -1.33 -0.52 17.82
CA VAL A 19 -2.31 0.10 18.73
C VAL A 19 -1.76 1.38 19.39
N LYS A 20 -0.43 1.48 19.52
CA LYS A 20 0.28 2.65 20.05
C LYS A 20 0.62 3.73 19.00
N GLY A 21 0.17 3.57 17.74
CA GLY A 21 0.42 4.52 16.65
C GLY A 21 1.83 4.45 16.04
N ARG A 22 2.62 3.43 16.35
CA ARG A 22 3.96 3.22 15.78
C ARG A 22 3.87 2.40 14.49
N PHE A 23 4.80 2.61 13.56
CA PHE A 23 4.94 1.72 12.42
C PHE A 23 5.43 0.35 12.87
N THR A 24 4.73 -0.70 12.44
CA THR A 24 5.14 -2.09 12.56
C THR A 24 5.20 -2.74 11.20
N ILE A 25 6.08 -3.72 11.12
CA ILE A 25 6.36 -4.51 9.93
C ILE A 25 5.56 -5.81 10.07
N HIS A 26 4.51 -5.95 9.27
CA HIS A 26 3.68 -7.17 9.24
C HIS A 26 4.09 -8.05 8.06
N ARG A 27 4.43 -9.32 8.29
CA ARG A 27 4.76 -10.26 7.21
C ARG A 27 3.49 -10.63 6.45
N ILE A 28 3.54 -10.62 5.12
CA ILE A 28 2.39 -10.91 4.26
C ILE A 28 2.71 -12.02 3.25
N THR A 29 1.66 -12.61 2.69
CA THR A 29 1.79 -13.60 1.63
C THR A 29 2.04 -12.93 0.26
N PRO A 30 2.55 -13.68 -0.74
CA PRO A 30 2.76 -13.15 -2.09
C PRO A 30 1.50 -12.65 -2.79
N GLU A 31 0.34 -13.22 -2.46
CA GLU A 31 -0.94 -12.80 -3.02
C GLU A 31 -1.36 -11.43 -2.49
N GLU A 32 -1.18 -11.19 -1.19
CA GLU A 32 -1.48 -9.92 -0.55
C GLU A 32 -0.52 -8.80 -0.99
N ALA A 33 0.72 -9.14 -1.33
CA ALA A 33 1.70 -8.19 -1.82
C ALA A 33 1.32 -7.57 -3.18
N LYS A 34 0.44 -8.22 -3.95
CA LYS A 34 0.01 -7.74 -5.28
C LYS A 34 -0.87 -6.50 -5.24
N TYR A 35 -1.51 -6.20 -4.10
CA TYR A 35 -2.44 -5.09 -3.98
C TYR A 35 -2.17 -4.21 -2.77
N LYS A 36 -2.61 -2.95 -2.87
CA LYS A 36 -2.56 -1.96 -1.79
C LYS A 36 -3.92 -1.29 -1.66
N LEU A 37 -4.38 -1.12 -0.43
CA LEU A 37 -5.55 -0.30 -0.13
C LEU A 37 -5.11 1.15 0.09
N CYS A 38 -5.73 2.05 -0.68
CA CYS A 38 -5.48 3.48 -0.66
C CYS A 38 -6.77 4.23 -0.32
N LYS A 39 -6.65 5.31 0.46
CA LYS A 39 -7.76 6.23 0.70
C LYS A 39 -7.73 7.32 -0.37
N VAL A 40 -8.79 7.43 -1.16
CA VAL A 40 -8.97 8.52 -2.13
C VAL A 40 -9.07 9.84 -1.36
N ARG A 41 -8.24 10.82 -1.73
CA ARG A 41 -8.21 12.14 -1.07
C ARG A 41 -8.87 13.24 -1.89
N ALA A 42 -8.82 13.14 -3.22
CA ALA A 42 -9.39 14.09 -4.13
C ALA A 42 -9.87 13.37 -5.39
N VAL A 43 -10.74 14.02 -6.14
CA VAL A 43 -11.24 13.58 -7.44
C VAL A 43 -11.25 14.78 -8.35
N GLY A 44 -10.89 14.59 -9.62
CA GLY A 44 -10.74 15.69 -10.56
C GLY A 44 -10.93 15.29 -12.00
N THR A 45 -10.88 16.28 -12.89
CA THR A 45 -10.95 16.09 -14.34
C THR A 45 -9.67 16.62 -14.98
N GLY A 46 -8.97 15.73 -15.70
CA GLY A 46 -7.77 16.04 -16.46
C GLY A 46 -8.08 16.64 -17.83
N PRO A 47 -7.03 16.88 -18.64
CA PRO A 47 -7.18 17.34 -20.02
C PRO A 47 -8.13 16.42 -20.81
N LYS A 48 -8.89 17.01 -21.75
CA LYS A 48 -9.93 16.30 -22.52
C LYS A 48 -11.10 15.76 -21.67
N SER A 49 -11.39 16.40 -20.54
CA SER A 49 -12.51 16.05 -19.65
C SER A 49 -12.44 14.61 -19.10
N VAL A 50 -11.25 14.05 -18.95
CA VAL A 50 -11.07 12.68 -18.42
C VAL A 50 -11.10 12.71 -16.89
N PRO A 51 -12.08 12.06 -16.23
CA PRO A 51 -12.12 12.01 -14.77
C PRO A 51 -11.03 11.08 -14.20
N TYR A 52 -10.45 11.45 -13.05
CA TYR A 52 -9.49 10.65 -12.32
C TYR A 52 -9.71 10.74 -10.79
N LEU A 53 -9.17 9.74 -10.09
CA LEU A 53 -9.16 9.58 -8.64
C LEU A 53 -7.74 9.79 -8.08
#